data_AF-A0A949SU41-F1
#
_entry.id   AF-A0A949SU41-F1
#
_cell.length_a   1.000
_cell.length_b   1.000
_cell.length_c   1.000
_cell.angle_alpha   90.00
_cell.angle_beta   90.00
_cell.angle_gamma   90.00
#
_symmetry.space_group_name_H-M   'P 1'
#
loop_
_entity.id
_entity.type
_entity.pdbx_description
1 polymer ?
#
loop_
_entity_poly.entity_id
_entity_poly.type
_entity_poly.pdbx_seq_one_letter_code
_entity_poly.pdbx_strand_id
1 'polypeptide(L)'
;MTDEPTSPNADARDNSSGSGWPYEDRSSAGDPPAGKPLTVSSEKSPTIAIDHAALANGREPDLAAYFDHSYLSPASAKAASRTLIDAFDDKGLWLASLIQPCHLARELAQNCSDVTRLVILQWVRQGETHKLKLLGETLLSVADSQLSQETTRMMMVLAGLLGILRPSTAQKLAARAVPRMPDAADVELVSDASRWVEAGVILESSSTEERVFWNRRLREPDAGWDWDTTEARLALSHLAKVLPREGSLHELFQNAIPGCWWDLWREQVLHQRHLPAMPLLMAPGGSDTTTQPASAGNGGARRGSFKGGLAAGIAASVVLGGLGLIVLADAEEDRRPRLSSSTRASTSRTGPQPPEVSKTDSKNETAAPPIRDSLRYLKAVLAGGGAASQSKGPVTSGSMAKRSQAILPIPPNMSKKDLRERERVIFEHDHPEIQKLFSLLKDGSLRQHESLLQGESGAAPVGSTEHQQLLHWLLLDPPEQADTRLTATKLAMRDLPVEETVSLFDLCFYPGSPNEIEIRQCAGLLLDVSEELTSEQRAKLKAISESKT
;
A
#
# COMPACT_ATOMS: atom_id res chain seq x y z
N MET A 1 20.68 -42.35 35.44
CA MET A 1 22.02 -42.34 36.05
C MET A 1 22.96 -42.92 35.02
N THR A 2 23.44 -42.06 34.15
CA THR A 2 24.47 -42.30 33.15
C THR A 2 25.12 -40.95 32.96
N ASP A 3 26.32 -40.82 33.51
CA ASP A 3 27.13 -39.62 33.55
C ASP A 3 27.70 -39.32 32.15
N GLU A 4 27.48 -38.09 31.67
CA GLU A 4 28.18 -37.54 30.51
C GLU A 4 29.41 -36.75 30.97
N PRO A 5 30.58 -36.92 30.32
CA PRO A 5 31.80 -36.23 30.71
C PRO A 5 31.94 -34.86 30.04
N THR A 6 32.17 -33.86 30.88
CA THR A 6 32.61 -32.51 30.55
C THR A 6 33.97 -32.54 29.82
N SER A 7 34.09 -31.81 28.71
CA SER A 7 35.38 -31.46 28.09
C SER A 7 35.58 -29.94 28.02
N PRO A 8 36.85 -29.48 27.98
CA PRO A 8 37.23 -28.18 28.54
C PRO A 8 37.42 -27.06 27.51
N ASN A 9 37.43 -25.84 28.06
CA ASN A 9 37.89 -24.57 27.51
C ASN A 9 39.04 -24.69 26.48
N ALA A 10 38.88 -23.97 25.38
CA ALA A 10 39.98 -23.50 24.56
C ALA A 10 39.78 -22.00 24.28
N ASP A 11 40.68 -21.21 24.88
CA ASP A 11 41.02 -19.85 24.49
C ASP A 11 41.37 -19.78 22.99
N ALA A 12 40.95 -18.71 22.31
CA ALA A 12 41.83 -17.95 21.40
C ALA A 12 41.08 -16.88 20.58
N ARG A 13 41.57 -15.65 20.75
CA ARG A 13 41.83 -14.64 19.71
C ARG A 13 40.69 -13.72 19.29
N ASP A 14 40.66 -12.60 20.00
CA ASP A 14 40.51 -11.25 19.44
C ASP A 14 41.27 -11.10 18.12
N ASN A 15 40.56 -10.69 17.06
CA ASN A 15 41.13 -10.18 15.83
C ASN A 15 40.36 -8.91 15.43
N SER A 16 40.69 -7.81 16.10
CA SER A 16 40.28 -6.45 15.76
C SER A 16 41.20 -5.89 14.67
N SER A 17 40.95 -6.27 13.43
CA SER A 17 41.57 -5.61 12.27
C SER A 17 40.87 -4.27 12.01
N GLY A 18 41.34 -3.23 12.70
CA GLY A 18 41.05 -1.84 12.41
C GLY A 18 41.72 -1.41 11.11
N SER A 19 40.91 -1.10 10.10
CA SER A 19 41.36 -0.41 8.88
C SER A 19 41.56 1.08 9.22
N GLY A 20 42.78 1.42 9.64
CA GLY A 20 43.24 2.79 9.78
C GLY A 20 43.43 3.42 8.40
N TRP A 21 42.73 4.52 8.14
CA TRP A 21 43.01 5.41 7.01
C TRP A 21 44.27 6.25 7.35
N PRO A 22 45.25 6.36 6.45
CA PRO A 22 46.42 7.19 6.71
C PRO A 22 46.05 8.68 6.61
N TYR A 23 46.18 9.38 7.72
CA TYR A 23 46.14 10.85 7.78
C TYR A 23 47.53 11.35 7.39
N GLU A 24 47.71 11.81 6.15
CA GLU A 24 48.93 12.51 5.75
C GLU A 24 48.91 13.94 6.30
N ASP A 25 49.84 14.17 7.21
CA ASP A 25 50.20 15.46 7.77
C ASP A 25 51.00 16.26 6.73
N ARG A 26 50.44 17.37 6.23
CA ARG A 26 51.19 18.38 5.48
C ARG A 26 50.88 19.77 6.00
N SER A 27 51.60 20.13 7.05
CA SER A 27 51.95 21.52 7.34
C SER A 27 53.20 21.91 6.54
N SER A 28 53.06 22.82 5.57
CA SER A 28 54.17 23.70 5.19
C SER A 28 53.60 24.97 4.54
N ALA A 29 53.71 26.06 5.29
CA ALA A 29 53.45 27.42 4.84
C ALA A 29 54.58 27.86 3.89
N GLY A 30 54.21 28.33 2.71
CA GLY A 30 55.09 29.01 1.77
C GLY A 30 54.29 30.04 0.98
N ASP A 31 54.70 31.31 1.07
CA ASP A 31 54.11 32.45 0.37
C ASP A 31 54.11 32.27 -1.16
N PRO A 32 53.08 32.76 -1.89
CA PRO A 32 53.07 32.72 -3.34
C PRO A 32 53.78 33.94 -3.96
N PRO A 33 54.71 33.77 -4.92
CA PRO A 33 55.14 34.84 -5.79
C PRO A 33 54.13 35.07 -6.93
N ALA A 34 53.89 36.34 -7.23
CA ALA A 34 53.09 36.81 -8.35
C ALA A 34 53.66 36.31 -9.70
N GLY A 35 52.83 35.64 -10.52
CA GLY A 35 53.26 35.25 -11.86
C GLY A 35 52.25 34.47 -12.70
N LYS A 36 51.66 35.18 -13.67
CA LYS A 36 51.08 34.74 -14.97
C LYS A 36 49.71 34.02 -14.97
N PRO A 37 48.79 34.43 -15.87
CA PRO A 37 47.52 33.76 -16.07
C PRO A 37 47.74 32.41 -16.77
N LEU A 38 47.52 31.32 -16.04
CA LEU A 38 47.42 29.98 -16.61
C LEU A 38 46.10 29.89 -17.38
N THR A 39 46.20 29.66 -18.68
CA THR A 39 45.11 29.18 -19.53
C THR A 39 44.57 27.88 -18.95
N VAL A 40 43.39 27.96 -18.33
CA VAL A 40 42.61 26.81 -17.85
C VAL A 40 42.24 25.97 -19.07
N SER A 41 43.00 24.90 -19.30
CA SER A 41 42.61 23.86 -20.25
C SER A 41 41.37 23.19 -19.67
N SER A 42 40.25 23.30 -20.40
CA SER A 42 39.01 22.58 -20.10
C SER A 42 39.31 21.07 -20.21
N GLU A 43 39.66 20.46 -19.08
CA GLU A 43 39.70 19.01 -18.96
C GLU A 43 38.28 18.50 -19.15
N LYS A 44 38.04 17.86 -20.31
CA LYS A 44 36.84 17.05 -20.54
C LYS A 44 36.82 15.97 -19.46
N SER A 45 35.93 16.10 -18.48
CA SER A 45 35.66 15.06 -17.50
C SER A 45 35.50 13.74 -18.26
N PRO A 46 36.21 12.67 -17.86
CA PRO A 46 36.10 11.38 -18.51
C PRO A 46 34.65 10.95 -18.45
N THR A 47 33.97 11.06 -19.60
CA THR A 47 32.61 10.56 -19.74
C THR A 47 32.78 9.06 -19.79
N ILE A 48 32.64 8.40 -18.64
CA ILE A 48 32.62 6.94 -18.59
C ILE A 48 31.44 6.54 -19.47
N ALA A 49 31.74 6.00 -20.65
CA ALA A 49 30.76 5.44 -21.56
C ALA A 49 30.27 4.16 -20.90
N ILE A 50 29.35 4.32 -19.94
CA ILE A 50 28.68 3.20 -19.31
C ILE A 50 27.78 2.60 -20.39
N ASP A 51 28.00 1.33 -20.67
CA ASP A 51 27.21 0.60 -21.65
C ASP A 51 25.76 0.51 -21.15
N HIS A 52 24.90 1.39 -21.69
CA HIS A 52 23.47 1.41 -21.38
C HIS A 52 22.81 0.06 -21.64
N ALA A 53 23.35 -0.75 -22.56
CA ALA A 53 22.86 -2.10 -22.81
C ALA A 53 23.17 -3.05 -21.64
N ALA A 54 24.30 -2.90 -20.96
CA ALA A 54 24.63 -3.66 -19.76
C ALA A 54 23.70 -3.30 -18.59
N LEU A 55 23.40 -2.01 -18.42
CA LEU A 55 22.44 -1.54 -17.41
C LEU A 55 21.01 -2.07 -17.70
N ALA A 56 20.61 -2.09 -18.97
CA ALA A 56 19.32 -2.60 -19.42
C ALA A 56 19.17 -4.13 -19.28
N ASN A 57 20.28 -4.87 -19.15
CA ASN A 57 20.25 -6.31 -18.87
C ASN A 57 20.01 -6.62 -17.39
N GLY A 58 20.08 -5.61 -16.50
CA GLY A 58 19.61 -5.68 -15.11
C GLY A 58 20.31 -6.70 -14.22
N ARG A 59 21.59 -6.98 -14.48
CA ARG A 59 22.39 -7.82 -13.57
C ARG A 59 22.78 -6.99 -12.33
N GLU A 60 22.47 -7.53 -11.16
CA GLU A 60 22.79 -6.90 -9.85
C GLU A 60 24.26 -6.42 -9.70
N PRO A 61 25.30 -7.18 -10.07
CA PRO A 61 26.69 -6.71 -9.93
C PRO A 61 27.01 -5.48 -10.79
N ASP A 62 26.39 -5.37 -11.97
CA ASP A 62 26.61 -4.25 -12.88
C ASP A 62 25.99 -2.96 -12.31
N LEU A 63 24.85 -3.09 -11.61
CA LEU A 63 24.19 -1.98 -10.94
C LEU A 63 24.99 -1.50 -9.73
N ALA A 64 25.54 -2.41 -8.90
CA ALA A 64 26.37 -2.02 -7.76
C ALA A 64 27.62 -1.23 -8.21
N ALA A 65 28.32 -1.73 -9.24
CA ALA A 65 29.46 -1.03 -9.84
C ALA A 65 29.05 0.33 -10.44
N TYR A 66 27.86 0.44 -11.06
CA TYR A 66 27.33 1.71 -11.53
C TYR A 66 27.18 2.73 -10.41
N PHE A 67 26.61 2.34 -9.27
CA PHE A 67 26.49 3.22 -8.11
C PHE A 67 27.86 3.63 -7.57
N ASP A 68 28.79 2.68 -7.43
CA ASP A 68 30.14 2.95 -6.92
C ASP A 68 30.92 3.94 -7.80
N HIS A 69 30.78 3.85 -9.12
CA HIS A 69 31.48 4.75 -10.04
C HIS A 69 30.78 6.09 -10.25
N SER A 70 29.44 6.11 -10.23
CA SER A 70 28.69 7.29 -10.64
C SER A 70 28.33 8.23 -9.48
N TYR A 71 28.30 7.72 -8.24
CA TYR A 71 27.86 8.46 -7.05
C TYR A 71 29.04 8.98 -6.23
N LEU A 72 30.07 9.47 -6.90
CA LEU A 72 31.26 10.07 -6.29
C LEU A 72 31.07 11.55 -5.94
N SER A 73 30.20 12.25 -6.67
CA SER A 73 29.92 13.67 -6.47
C SER A 73 28.42 13.98 -6.63
N PRO A 74 27.91 15.10 -6.10
CA PRO A 74 26.51 15.50 -6.28
C PRO A 74 26.10 15.67 -7.74
N ALA A 75 26.97 16.25 -8.57
CA ALA A 75 26.69 16.48 -9.99
C ALA A 75 26.64 15.17 -10.77
N SER A 76 27.59 14.25 -10.51
CA SER A 76 27.61 12.94 -11.16
C SER A 76 26.46 12.05 -10.70
N ALA A 77 26.14 12.05 -9.39
CA ALA A 77 24.98 11.33 -8.85
C ALA A 77 23.68 11.78 -9.50
N LYS A 78 23.47 13.10 -9.65
CA LYS A 78 22.26 13.62 -10.31
C LYS A 78 22.17 13.24 -11.79
N ALA A 79 23.28 13.31 -12.53
CA ALA A 79 23.31 12.89 -13.93
C ALA A 79 23.06 11.38 -14.07
N ALA A 80 23.64 10.59 -13.16
CA ALA A 80 23.50 9.14 -13.12
C ALA A 80 22.08 8.70 -12.73
N SER A 81 21.47 9.36 -11.74
CA SER A 81 20.08 9.14 -11.32
C SER A 81 19.11 9.41 -12.46
N ARG A 82 19.29 10.52 -13.19
CA ARG A 82 18.47 10.81 -14.39
C ARG A 82 18.63 9.75 -15.46
N THR A 83 19.88 9.41 -15.78
CA THR A 83 20.18 8.37 -16.77
C THR A 83 19.54 7.02 -16.39
N LEU A 84 19.54 6.69 -15.10
CA LEU A 84 18.93 5.47 -14.57
C LEU A 84 17.40 5.53 -14.62
N ILE A 85 16.80 6.70 -14.39
CA ILE A 85 15.35 6.88 -14.52
C ILE A 85 14.94 6.78 -15.99
N ASP A 86 15.61 7.52 -16.88
CA ASP A 86 15.31 7.53 -18.32
C ASP A 86 15.48 6.14 -18.95
N ALA A 87 16.49 5.37 -18.53
CA ALA A 87 16.70 4.00 -19.01
C ALA A 87 15.60 3.01 -18.55
N PHE A 88 14.80 3.39 -17.55
CA PHE A 88 13.77 2.58 -16.92
C PHE A 88 12.41 3.29 -16.92
N ASP A 89 12.16 4.25 -17.83
CA ASP A 89 11.07 5.24 -17.74
C ASP A 89 9.65 4.62 -17.63
N ASP A 90 9.44 3.39 -18.14
CA ASP A 90 8.18 2.63 -17.99
C ASP A 90 8.23 1.49 -16.96
N LYS A 91 9.40 1.28 -16.35
CA LYS A 91 9.74 0.11 -15.53
C LYS A 91 10.17 0.50 -14.12
N GLY A 92 9.54 1.51 -13.52
CA GLY A 92 9.82 1.87 -12.13
C GLY A 92 9.71 0.67 -11.16
N LEU A 93 8.81 -0.28 -11.44
CA LEU A 93 8.68 -1.55 -10.71
C LEU A 93 9.94 -2.43 -10.84
N TRP A 94 10.52 -2.49 -12.04
CA TRP A 94 11.72 -3.29 -12.27
C TRP A 94 12.94 -2.64 -11.61
N LEU A 95 13.10 -1.32 -11.74
CA LEU A 95 14.16 -0.59 -11.06
C LEU A 95 14.09 -0.80 -9.53
N ALA A 96 12.88 -0.70 -8.96
CA ALA A 96 12.65 -0.94 -7.54
C ALA A 96 12.91 -2.40 -7.11
N SER A 97 12.82 -3.37 -8.03
CA SER A 97 13.15 -4.76 -7.74
C SER A 97 14.66 -5.00 -7.64
N LEU A 98 15.46 -4.28 -8.43
CA LEU A 98 16.92 -4.44 -8.52
C LEU A 98 17.68 -3.59 -7.50
N ILE A 99 17.16 -2.42 -7.15
CA ILE A 99 17.84 -1.49 -6.26
C ILE A 99 17.83 -2.02 -4.83
N GLN A 100 19.02 -2.00 -4.22
CA GLN A 100 19.23 -2.33 -2.81
C GLN A 100 19.22 -1.06 -1.94
N PRO A 101 18.84 -1.15 -0.65
CA PRO A 101 18.86 0.00 0.27
C PRO A 101 20.19 0.74 0.38
N CYS A 102 21.33 0.03 0.27
CA CYS A 102 22.65 0.64 0.31
C CYS A 102 22.93 1.57 -0.89
N HIS A 103 22.36 1.27 -2.07
CA HIS A 103 22.49 2.12 -3.26
C HIS A 103 21.76 3.46 -3.04
N LEU A 104 20.56 3.42 -2.45
CA LEU A 104 19.78 4.61 -2.11
C LEU A 104 20.46 5.46 -1.04
N ALA A 105 21.07 4.84 -0.03
CA ALA A 105 21.83 5.56 0.99
C ALA A 105 23.02 6.33 0.39
N ARG A 106 23.68 5.75 -0.63
CA ARG A 106 24.77 6.42 -1.38
C ARG A 106 24.25 7.60 -2.21
N GLU A 107 23.10 7.46 -2.86
CA GLU A 107 22.45 8.59 -3.54
C GLU A 107 22.18 9.75 -2.58
N LEU A 108 21.58 9.46 -1.43
CA LEU A 108 21.24 10.46 -0.42
C LEU A 108 22.47 11.14 0.19
N ALA A 109 23.58 10.40 0.35
CA ALA A 109 24.85 10.96 0.80
C ALA A 109 25.38 12.05 -0.17
N GLN A 110 25.02 11.98 -1.45
CA GLN A 110 25.39 12.97 -2.46
C GLN A 110 24.37 14.12 -2.60
N ASN A 111 23.45 14.26 -1.63
CA ASN A 111 22.36 15.25 -1.65
C ASN A 111 21.47 15.17 -2.91
N CYS A 112 21.29 13.96 -3.42
CA CYS A 112 20.35 13.62 -4.49
C CYS A 112 19.30 12.67 -3.91
N SER A 113 18.08 12.66 -4.45
CA SER A 113 17.02 11.75 -3.99
C SER A 113 16.09 11.30 -5.11
N ASP A 114 16.45 11.53 -6.38
CA ASP A 114 15.56 11.30 -7.53
C ASP A 114 15.17 9.81 -7.63
N VAL A 115 16.15 8.90 -7.57
CA VAL A 115 15.92 7.45 -7.64
C VAL A 115 15.30 6.93 -6.34
N THR A 116 15.77 7.40 -5.19
CA THR A 116 15.25 7.04 -3.86
C THR A 116 13.75 7.31 -3.77
N ARG A 117 13.31 8.48 -4.25
CA ARG A 117 11.90 8.89 -4.25
C ARG A 117 11.06 7.96 -5.12
N LEU A 118 11.53 7.66 -6.33
CA LEU A 118 10.86 6.74 -7.25
C LEU A 118 10.75 5.34 -6.64
N VAL A 119 11.84 4.80 -6.10
CA VAL A 119 11.89 3.45 -5.55
C VAL A 119 11.04 3.31 -4.30
N ILE A 120 11.09 4.28 -3.37
CA ILE A 120 10.23 4.29 -2.17
C ILE A 120 8.75 4.27 -2.58
N LEU A 121 8.35 5.09 -3.56
CA LEU A 121 6.96 5.10 -4.04
C LEU A 121 6.54 3.71 -4.56
N GLN A 122 7.41 3.01 -5.29
CA GLN A 122 7.12 1.67 -5.80
C GLN A 122 7.07 0.62 -4.68
N TRP A 123 8.01 0.65 -3.73
CA TRP A 123 7.98 -0.26 -2.58
C TRP A 123 6.73 -0.06 -1.72
N VAL A 124 6.28 1.18 -1.52
CA VAL A 124 5.02 1.45 -0.82
C VAL A 124 3.83 0.86 -1.58
N ARG A 125 3.78 1.02 -2.91
CA ARG A 125 2.71 0.44 -3.75
C ARG A 125 2.69 -1.09 -3.71
N GLN A 126 3.87 -1.72 -3.67
CA GLN A 126 4.01 -3.18 -3.59
C GLN A 126 3.85 -3.74 -2.16
N GLY A 127 3.74 -2.87 -1.14
CA GLY A 127 3.69 -3.32 0.25
C GLY A 127 5.02 -3.87 0.78
N GLU A 128 6.15 -3.48 0.17
CA GLU A 128 7.51 -3.96 0.48
C GLU A 128 8.10 -3.30 1.74
N THR A 129 7.37 -3.45 2.85
CA THR A 129 7.69 -2.84 4.15
C THR A 129 9.04 -3.28 4.71
N HIS A 130 9.51 -4.48 4.34
CA HIS A 130 10.81 -4.98 4.75
C HIS A 130 11.96 -4.19 4.13
N LYS A 131 11.86 -3.80 2.84
CA LYS A 131 12.87 -2.97 2.16
C LYS A 131 12.90 -1.55 2.71
N LEU A 132 11.73 -0.98 3.00
CA LEU A 132 11.63 0.34 3.66
C LEU A 132 12.28 0.33 5.05
N LYS A 133 12.06 -0.75 5.83
CA LYS A 133 12.73 -0.94 7.13
C LYS A 133 14.24 -1.03 6.97
N LEU A 134 14.74 -1.84 6.05
CA LEU A 134 16.18 -2.00 5.80
C LEU A 134 16.82 -0.69 5.34
N LEU A 135 16.14 0.10 4.52
CA LEU A 135 16.58 1.45 4.15
C LEU A 135 16.66 2.36 5.38
N GLY A 136 15.62 2.37 6.23
CA GLY A 136 15.65 3.11 7.49
C GLY A 136 16.83 2.71 8.39
N GLU A 137 17.08 1.41 8.55
CA GLU A 137 18.22 0.89 9.33
C GLU A 137 19.56 1.28 8.70
N THR A 138 19.66 1.26 7.36
CA THR A 138 20.85 1.70 6.63
C THR A 138 21.10 3.18 6.87
N LEU A 139 20.08 4.04 6.79
CA LEU A 139 20.22 5.48 7.06
C LEU A 139 20.57 5.77 8.52
N LEU A 140 20.04 4.98 9.46
CA LEU A 140 20.43 5.05 10.87
C LEU A 140 21.88 4.62 11.13
N SER A 141 22.53 3.91 10.21
CA SER A 141 23.94 3.54 10.32
C SER A 141 24.91 4.58 9.73
N VAL A 142 24.42 5.51 8.91
CA VAL A 142 25.23 6.60 8.33
C VAL A 142 25.76 7.50 9.45
N ALA A 143 26.99 8.01 9.35
CA ALA A 143 27.58 8.89 10.37
C ALA A 143 26.92 10.28 10.38
N ASP A 144 26.90 10.95 11.54
CA ASP A 144 26.25 12.28 11.69
C ASP A 144 26.89 13.38 10.84
N SER A 145 28.16 13.22 10.46
CA SER A 145 28.89 14.12 9.55
C SER A 145 28.50 13.95 8.08
N GLN A 146 27.86 12.83 7.73
CA GLN A 146 27.45 12.47 6.37
C GLN A 146 25.95 12.64 6.13
N LEU A 147 25.18 13.04 7.14
CA LEU A 147 23.75 13.32 7.02
C LEU A 147 23.54 14.61 6.21
N SER A 148 23.19 14.45 4.94
CA SER A 148 22.73 15.55 4.09
C SER A 148 21.31 15.98 4.47
N GLN A 149 20.90 17.17 4.00
CA GLN A 149 19.52 17.65 4.18
C GLN A 149 18.51 16.70 3.53
N GLU A 150 18.80 16.19 2.32
CA GLU A 150 17.92 15.22 1.67
C GLU A 150 17.88 13.86 2.38
N THR A 151 19.00 13.38 2.95
CA THR A 151 18.97 12.18 3.80
C THR A 151 18.02 12.39 4.98
N THR A 152 18.10 13.55 5.63
CA THR A 152 17.27 13.89 6.79
C THR A 152 15.78 13.96 6.43
N ARG A 153 15.44 14.57 5.28
CA ARG A 153 14.07 14.58 4.74
C ARG A 153 13.56 13.18 4.45
N MET A 154 14.36 12.33 3.81
CA MET A 154 13.96 10.95 3.52
C MET A 154 13.81 10.11 4.79
N MET A 155 14.61 10.35 5.82
CA MET A 155 14.42 9.73 7.13
C MET A 155 13.05 10.09 7.73
N MET A 156 12.59 11.34 7.61
CA MET A 156 11.25 11.74 8.05
C MET A 156 10.13 11.12 7.22
N VAL A 157 10.29 11.07 5.89
CA VAL A 157 9.32 10.37 5.01
C VAL A 157 9.21 8.89 5.41
N LEU A 158 10.34 8.22 5.64
CA LEU A 158 10.37 6.83 6.09
C LEU A 158 9.78 6.67 7.50
N ALA A 159 10.01 7.62 8.41
CA ALA A 159 9.39 7.62 9.74
C ALA A 159 7.86 7.70 9.62
N GLY A 160 7.33 8.58 8.75
CA GLY A 160 5.89 8.66 8.49
C GLY A 160 5.31 7.37 7.87
N LEU A 161 6.01 6.77 6.91
CA LEU A 161 5.59 5.52 6.26
C LEU A 161 5.62 4.31 7.22
N LEU A 162 6.68 4.21 8.03
CA LEU A 162 6.90 3.11 8.97
C LEU A 162 6.23 3.34 10.32
N GLY A 163 5.69 4.53 10.60
CA GLY A 163 5.17 4.95 11.92
C GLY A 163 4.37 3.87 12.61
N ILE A 164 3.28 3.41 11.98
CA ILE A 164 2.43 2.36 12.52
C ILE A 164 3.04 0.96 12.31
N LEU A 165 3.71 0.70 11.19
CA LEU A 165 4.15 -0.65 10.82
C LEU A 165 5.38 -1.14 11.61
N ARG A 166 6.30 -0.22 11.93
CA ARG A 166 7.56 -0.45 12.65
C ARG A 166 7.85 0.74 13.59
N PRO A 167 7.08 0.91 14.69
CA PRO A 167 7.15 2.10 15.54
C PRO A 167 8.54 2.41 16.07
N SER A 168 9.27 1.39 16.53
CA SER A 168 10.61 1.57 17.10
C SER A 168 11.65 2.08 16.10
N THR A 169 11.61 1.62 14.84
CA THR A 169 12.47 2.14 13.76
C THR A 169 12.06 3.56 13.39
N ALA A 170 10.76 3.81 13.27
CA ALA A 170 10.23 5.12 12.91
C ALA A 170 10.56 6.21 13.94
N GLN A 171 10.45 5.91 15.24
CA GLN A 171 10.86 6.79 16.33
C GLN A 171 12.35 7.15 16.26
N LYS A 172 13.22 6.15 16.01
CA LYS A 172 14.68 6.38 15.87
C LYS A 172 15.00 7.28 14.67
N LEU A 173 14.33 7.05 13.54
CA LEU A 173 14.47 7.90 12.35
C LEU A 173 14.06 9.34 12.65
N ALA A 174 12.88 9.53 13.24
CA ALA A 174 12.36 10.86 13.59
C ALA A 174 13.25 11.59 14.61
N ALA A 175 13.63 10.92 15.70
CA ALA A 175 14.48 11.50 16.74
C ALA A 175 15.84 11.96 16.19
N ARG A 176 16.39 11.24 15.21
CA ARG A 176 17.65 11.61 14.57
C ARG A 176 17.50 12.73 13.54
N ALA A 177 16.37 12.76 12.82
CA ALA A 177 16.15 13.71 11.73
C ALA A 177 15.65 15.08 12.20
N VAL A 178 14.75 15.15 13.18
CA VAL A 178 14.11 16.39 13.65
C VAL A 178 15.10 17.51 14.01
N PRO A 179 16.19 17.26 14.77
CA PRO A 179 17.15 18.33 15.13
C PRO A 179 17.90 18.94 13.93
N ARG A 180 17.85 18.30 12.77
CA ARG A 180 18.56 18.68 11.54
C ARG A 180 17.64 19.31 10.49
N MET A 181 16.37 19.53 10.80
CA MET A 181 15.37 20.13 9.88
C MET A 181 14.98 21.54 10.33
N PRO A 182 15.81 22.56 10.05
CA PRO A 182 15.55 23.94 10.46
C PRO A 182 14.60 24.71 9.52
N ASP A 183 14.28 24.14 8.35
CA ASP A 183 13.54 24.86 7.30
C ASP A 183 12.04 24.92 7.60
N ALA A 184 11.43 26.07 7.37
CA ALA A 184 9.99 26.26 7.53
C ALA A 184 9.20 25.39 6.53
N ALA A 185 9.76 25.13 5.34
CA ALA A 185 9.16 24.26 4.33
C ALA A 185 9.03 22.79 4.81
N ASP A 186 9.82 22.41 5.81
CA ASP A 186 9.89 21.06 6.34
C ASP A 186 8.96 20.83 7.55
N VAL A 187 8.28 21.89 8.05
CA VAL A 187 7.41 21.82 9.24
C VAL A 187 6.21 20.91 9.03
N GLU A 188 5.57 20.98 7.86
CA GLU A 188 4.41 20.12 7.55
C GLU A 188 4.82 18.64 7.47
N LEU A 189 5.98 18.34 6.87
CA LEU A 189 6.53 16.99 6.80
C LEU A 189 6.85 16.45 8.21
N VAL A 190 7.47 17.27 9.06
CA VAL A 190 7.78 16.87 10.44
C VAL A 190 6.50 16.62 11.24
N SER A 191 5.50 17.50 11.11
CA SER A 191 4.22 17.36 11.79
C SER A 191 3.47 16.09 11.36
N ASP A 192 3.36 15.85 10.05
CA ASP A 192 2.71 14.65 9.50
C ASP A 192 3.45 13.37 9.94
N ALA A 193 4.76 13.31 9.76
CA ALA A 193 5.53 12.14 10.17
C ALA A 193 5.46 11.89 11.68
N SER A 194 5.52 12.94 12.51
CA SER A 194 5.40 12.82 13.97
C SER A 194 4.02 12.28 14.36
N ARG A 195 2.94 12.74 13.72
CA ARG A 195 1.59 12.22 13.92
C ARG A 195 1.53 10.70 13.68
N TRP A 196 2.14 10.21 12.59
CA TRP A 196 2.16 8.76 12.29
C TRP A 196 3.05 7.96 13.24
N VAL A 197 4.17 8.54 13.69
CA VAL A 197 5.07 7.93 14.68
C VAL A 197 4.36 7.80 16.04
N GLU A 198 3.69 8.86 16.49
CA GLU A 198 2.91 8.85 17.74
C GLU A 198 1.75 7.85 17.69
N ALA A 199 1.05 7.76 16.54
CA ALA A 199 0.01 6.75 16.36
C ALA A 199 0.58 5.32 16.45
N GLY A 200 1.79 5.11 15.90
CA GLY A 200 2.54 3.88 16.03
C GLY A 200 2.93 3.54 17.47
N VAL A 201 3.28 4.53 18.29
CA VAL A 201 3.60 4.34 19.72
C VAL A 201 2.39 3.79 20.47
N ILE A 202 1.20 4.36 20.23
CA ILE A 202 -0.06 3.88 20.85
C ILE A 202 -0.31 2.41 20.47
N LEU A 203 -0.04 2.05 19.22
CA LEU A 203 -0.25 0.71 18.66
C LEU A 203 0.97 -0.22 18.82
N GLU A 204 1.99 0.16 19.58
CA GLU A 204 3.23 -0.62 19.67
C GLU A 204 3.00 -2.01 20.30
N SER A 205 2.09 -2.07 21.26
CA SER A 205 1.69 -3.31 21.93
C SER A 205 0.82 -4.24 21.07
N SER A 206 0.27 -3.75 19.95
CA SER A 206 -0.55 -4.52 19.02
C SER A 206 0.26 -5.55 18.25
N SER A 207 -0.41 -6.60 17.76
CA SER A 207 0.23 -7.58 16.87
C SER A 207 0.63 -6.93 15.54
N THR A 208 1.52 -7.58 14.78
CA THR A 208 1.89 -7.07 13.45
C THR A 208 0.70 -7.01 12.50
N GLU A 209 -0.20 -7.99 12.57
CA GLU A 209 -1.43 -8.04 11.76
C GLU A 209 -2.36 -6.87 12.10
N GLU A 210 -2.57 -6.63 13.40
CA GLU A 210 -3.41 -5.53 13.88
C GLU A 210 -2.82 -4.15 13.52
N ARG A 211 -1.48 -4.00 13.52
CA ARG A 211 -0.83 -2.77 13.03
C ARG A 211 -1.03 -2.57 11.53
N VAL A 212 -0.99 -3.63 10.73
CA VAL A 212 -1.32 -3.55 9.30
C VAL A 212 -2.78 -3.16 9.10
N PHE A 213 -3.69 -3.76 9.88
CA PHE A 213 -5.10 -3.42 9.92
C PHE A 213 -5.34 -1.92 10.20
N TRP A 214 -4.69 -1.37 11.24
CA TRP A 214 -4.81 0.05 11.59
C TRP A 214 -4.12 0.96 10.60
N ASN A 215 -2.93 0.60 10.09
CA ASN A 215 -2.22 1.41 9.10
C ASN A 215 -3.05 1.63 7.84
N ARG A 216 -3.81 0.62 7.38
CA ARG A 216 -4.70 0.77 6.23
C ARG A 216 -5.87 1.71 6.54
N ARG A 217 -6.58 1.48 7.65
CA ARG A 217 -7.80 2.23 8.01
C ARG A 217 -7.54 3.68 8.39
N LEU A 218 -6.50 3.96 9.17
CA LEU A 218 -6.16 5.33 9.59
C LEU A 218 -5.74 6.21 8.43
N ARG A 219 -5.14 5.61 7.40
CA ARG A 219 -4.75 6.33 6.20
C ARG A 219 -5.95 6.51 5.25
N GLU A 220 -6.89 5.54 5.22
CA GLU A 220 -8.08 5.49 4.34
C GLU A 220 -9.38 5.61 5.19
N PRO A 221 -9.59 6.72 5.93
CA PRO A 221 -10.73 6.82 6.86
C PRO A 221 -12.09 6.72 6.13
N ASP A 222 -12.17 7.24 4.91
CA ASP A 222 -13.41 7.28 4.12
C ASP A 222 -13.70 5.97 3.36
N ALA A 223 -12.83 4.96 3.46
CA ALA A 223 -13.12 3.67 2.83
C ALA A 223 -14.25 2.96 3.60
N GLY A 224 -15.15 2.30 2.87
CA GLY A 224 -16.29 1.55 3.41
C GLY A 224 -15.86 0.27 4.14
N TRP A 225 -15.11 0.41 5.22
CA TRP A 225 -14.59 -0.70 6.02
C TRP A 225 -15.71 -1.45 6.72
N ASP A 226 -15.65 -2.78 6.64
CA ASP A 226 -16.48 -3.64 7.46
C ASP A 226 -15.93 -3.71 8.90
N TRP A 227 -16.74 -3.25 9.85
CA TRP A 227 -16.44 -3.21 11.29
C TRP A 227 -17.10 -4.35 12.08
N ASP A 228 -17.92 -5.18 11.44
CA ASP A 228 -18.61 -6.30 12.09
C ASP A 228 -17.73 -7.56 12.18
N THR A 229 -16.61 -7.56 11.45
CA THR A 229 -15.63 -8.64 11.50
C THR A 229 -15.06 -8.86 12.90
N THR A 230 -14.71 -10.11 13.23
CA THR A 230 -14.08 -10.45 14.51
C THR A 230 -12.74 -9.73 14.69
N GLU A 231 -11.95 -9.59 13.62
CA GLU A 231 -10.69 -8.84 13.64
C GLU A 231 -10.90 -7.37 14.02
N ALA A 232 -11.89 -6.70 13.40
CA ALA A 232 -12.19 -5.30 13.70
C ALA A 232 -12.65 -5.10 15.15
N ARG A 233 -13.52 -5.98 15.66
CA ARG A 233 -13.97 -5.93 17.05
C ARG A 233 -12.83 -6.15 18.06
N LEU A 234 -11.90 -7.06 17.76
CA LEU A 234 -10.71 -7.27 18.59
C LEU A 234 -9.77 -6.06 18.56
N ALA A 235 -9.52 -5.50 17.36
CA ALA A 235 -8.69 -4.32 17.19
C ALA A 235 -9.28 -3.10 17.94
N LEU A 236 -10.59 -2.89 17.85
CA LEU A 236 -11.29 -1.84 18.60
C LEU A 236 -11.20 -2.07 20.12
N SER A 237 -11.46 -3.29 20.58
CA SER A 237 -11.34 -3.64 22.00
C SER A 237 -9.93 -3.39 22.54
N HIS A 238 -8.91 -3.66 21.73
CA HIS A 238 -7.54 -3.37 22.09
C HIS A 238 -7.26 -1.86 22.08
N LEU A 239 -7.69 -1.13 21.05
CA LEU A 239 -7.57 0.32 20.96
C LEU A 239 -8.17 1.02 22.18
N ALA A 240 -9.35 0.62 22.64
CA ALA A 240 -10.00 1.18 23.82
C ALA A 240 -9.13 1.13 25.09
N LYS A 241 -8.21 0.15 25.19
CA LYS A 241 -7.31 -0.03 26.33
C LYS A 241 -6.04 0.81 26.21
N VAL A 242 -5.55 1.02 24.99
CA VAL A 242 -4.26 1.68 24.75
C VAL A 242 -4.38 3.15 24.37
N LEU A 243 -5.54 3.58 23.87
CA LEU A 243 -5.76 4.96 23.44
C LEU A 243 -5.70 5.92 24.63
N PRO A 244 -4.81 6.93 24.62
CA PRO A 244 -4.72 7.92 25.69
C PRO A 244 -6.04 8.67 25.88
N ARG A 245 -6.35 9.04 27.13
CA ARG A 245 -7.61 9.75 27.46
C ARG A 245 -7.71 11.14 26.86
N GLU A 246 -6.58 11.77 26.58
CA GLU A 246 -6.45 13.08 25.94
C GLU A 246 -5.24 12.99 25.01
N GLY A 247 -5.34 13.55 23.81
CA GLY A 247 -4.23 13.58 22.87
C GLY A 247 -4.57 14.20 21.52
N SER A 248 -3.56 14.75 20.86
CA SER A 248 -3.63 15.31 19.50
C SER A 248 -4.07 14.28 18.44
N LEU A 249 -3.93 12.98 18.73
CA LEU A 249 -4.26 11.89 17.81
C LEU A 249 -5.72 11.46 17.83
N HIS A 250 -6.54 12.03 18.72
CA HIS A 250 -7.95 11.67 18.82
C HIS A 250 -8.70 11.84 17.50
N GLU A 251 -8.47 12.95 16.80
CA GLU A 251 -9.08 13.21 15.50
C GLU A 251 -8.71 12.15 14.46
N LEU A 252 -7.44 11.68 14.48
CA LEU A 252 -6.96 10.65 13.54
C LEU A 252 -7.73 9.34 13.71
N PHE A 253 -7.93 8.88 14.96
CA PHE A 253 -8.67 7.65 15.23
C PHE A 253 -10.17 7.84 15.07
N GLN A 254 -10.72 8.96 15.51
CA GLN A 254 -12.15 9.28 15.39
C GLN A 254 -12.61 9.23 13.94
N ASN A 255 -11.81 9.76 13.02
CA ASN A 255 -12.15 9.78 11.59
C ASN A 255 -12.14 8.39 10.95
N ALA A 256 -11.41 7.42 11.52
CA ALA A 256 -11.24 6.11 10.92
C ALA A 256 -12.25 5.07 11.43
N ILE A 257 -12.89 5.28 12.58
CA ILE A 257 -13.72 4.28 13.26
C ILE A 257 -15.21 4.66 13.24
N PRO A 258 -16.14 3.72 13.54
CA PRO A 258 -17.55 4.03 13.62
C PRO A 258 -17.84 5.07 14.72
N GLY A 259 -18.59 6.13 14.38
CA GLY A 259 -18.92 7.21 15.33
C GLY A 259 -19.59 6.70 16.60
N CYS A 260 -20.51 5.73 16.49
CA CYS A 260 -21.18 5.12 17.64
C CYS A 260 -20.20 4.43 18.61
N TRP A 261 -19.13 3.82 18.10
CA TRP A 261 -18.10 3.21 18.93
C TRP A 261 -17.29 4.30 19.66
N TRP A 262 -16.94 5.38 18.95
CA TRP A 262 -16.20 6.50 19.54
C TRP A 262 -16.98 7.17 20.67
N ASP A 263 -18.29 7.36 20.50
CA ASP A 263 -19.17 7.92 21.51
C ASP A 263 -19.21 7.05 22.77
N LEU A 264 -19.40 5.73 22.60
CA LEU A 264 -19.37 4.78 23.72
C LEU A 264 -18.02 4.76 24.45
N TRP A 265 -16.91 4.78 23.71
CA TRP A 265 -15.58 4.85 24.31
C TRP A 265 -15.38 6.15 25.11
N ARG A 266 -15.79 7.30 24.56
CA ARG A 266 -15.72 8.59 25.27
C ARG A 266 -16.57 8.59 26.54
N GLU A 267 -17.81 8.10 26.47
CA GLU A 267 -18.66 7.95 27.65
C GLU A 267 -18.02 7.06 28.71
N GLN A 268 -17.42 5.93 28.32
CA GLN A 268 -16.73 5.04 29.24
C GLN A 268 -15.54 5.73 29.93
N VAL A 269 -14.75 6.49 29.17
CA VAL A 269 -13.62 7.27 29.71
C VAL A 269 -14.11 8.35 30.68
N LEU A 270 -15.22 9.04 30.37
CA LEU A 270 -15.84 10.03 31.25
C LEU A 270 -16.39 9.40 32.53
N HIS A 271 -17.09 8.27 32.45
CA HIS A 271 -17.60 7.55 33.62
C HIS A 271 -16.46 7.07 34.54
N GLN A 272 -15.34 6.61 33.99
CA GLN A 272 -14.16 6.25 34.78
C GLN A 272 -13.52 7.43 35.50
N ARG A 273 -13.70 8.68 35.03
CA ARG A 273 -13.26 9.89 35.76
C ARG A 273 -14.14 10.20 36.96
N HIS A 274 -15.43 9.87 36.89
CA HIS A 274 -16.41 10.23 37.89
C HIS A 274 -16.61 9.19 38.99
N LEU A 275 -16.04 7.98 38.86
CA LEU A 275 -15.95 7.08 40.00
C LEU A 275 -15.01 7.74 41.01
N PRO A 276 -15.53 8.28 42.14
CA PRO A 276 -14.67 8.87 43.15
C PRO A 276 -13.68 7.78 43.53
N ALA A 277 -12.38 8.12 43.57
CA ALA A 277 -11.38 7.25 44.15
C ALA A 277 -11.88 6.93 45.56
N MET A 278 -12.58 5.81 45.70
CA MET A 278 -13.19 5.42 46.96
C MET A 278 -12.01 5.42 47.92
N PRO A 279 -11.98 6.33 48.92
CA PRO A 279 -10.91 6.32 49.88
C PRO A 279 -10.92 4.91 50.43
N LEU A 280 -9.81 4.20 50.21
CA LEU A 280 -9.60 2.84 50.64
C LEU A 280 -9.72 2.92 52.16
N LEU A 281 -10.95 2.74 52.63
CA LEU A 281 -11.40 3.14 53.95
C LEU A 281 -10.44 2.45 54.89
N MET A 282 -9.63 3.25 55.58
CA MET A 282 -8.62 2.74 56.49
C MET A 282 -9.27 1.68 57.36
N ALA A 283 -8.81 0.44 57.20
CA ALA A 283 -9.16 -0.62 58.12
C ALA A 283 -8.79 -0.11 59.52
N PRO A 284 -9.75 0.08 60.43
CA PRO A 284 -9.45 0.55 61.77
C PRO A 284 -8.59 -0.51 62.46
N GLY A 285 -7.60 -0.04 63.20
CA GLY A 285 -6.62 -0.88 63.88
C GLY A 285 -7.24 -1.96 64.76
N GLY A 286 -6.65 -3.14 64.69
CA GLY A 286 -6.53 -4.06 65.82
C GLY A 286 -5.11 -3.92 66.39
N SER A 287 -5.01 -3.25 67.53
CA SER A 287 -3.81 -3.06 68.34
C SER A 287 -3.36 -4.34 69.05
N ASP A 288 -2.04 -4.50 69.12
CA ASP A 288 -1.20 -5.03 70.20
C ASP A 288 -1.43 -6.45 70.75
N THR A 289 -0.42 -7.33 70.58
CA THR A 289 0.43 -7.78 71.70
C THR A 289 1.70 -8.52 71.22
N THR A 290 2.85 -8.02 71.67
CA THR A 290 4.05 -8.74 72.18
C THR A 290 4.19 -10.23 71.83
N THR A 291 5.30 -10.65 71.21
CA THR A 291 6.46 -11.34 71.84
C THR A 291 7.46 -11.78 70.77
N GLN A 292 8.72 -11.41 70.94
CA GLN A 292 9.89 -12.02 70.27
C GLN A 292 9.93 -13.53 70.53
N PRO A 293 10.47 -14.34 69.60
CA PRO A 293 11.84 -14.80 69.87
C PRO A 293 12.71 -14.89 68.62
N ALA A 294 14.01 -14.73 68.86
CA ALA A 294 15.06 -15.16 67.96
C ALA A 294 15.06 -16.69 67.83
N SER A 295 15.23 -17.22 66.61
CA SER A 295 15.92 -18.49 66.39
C SER A 295 16.23 -18.67 64.91
N ALA A 296 17.49 -18.98 64.64
CA ALA A 296 18.03 -19.41 63.36
C ALA A 296 17.36 -20.70 62.85
N GLY A 297 17.46 -20.97 61.53
CA GLY A 297 17.22 -22.32 61.01
C GLY A 297 16.81 -22.43 59.56
N ASN A 298 17.81 -22.50 58.70
CA ASN A 298 17.94 -23.33 57.49
C ASN A 298 16.74 -24.23 57.05
N GLY A 299 16.40 -24.15 55.75
CA GLY A 299 16.09 -25.33 54.93
C GLY A 299 14.63 -25.69 54.66
N GLY A 300 14.34 -25.95 53.37
CA GLY A 300 13.58 -27.15 52.99
C GLY A 300 12.09 -26.97 52.66
N ALA A 301 11.78 -27.22 51.40
CA ALA A 301 10.46 -27.46 50.80
C ALA A 301 9.42 -28.18 51.67
N ARG A 302 8.14 -27.76 51.59
CA ARG A 302 7.02 -28.59 51.08
C ARG A 302 5.67 -27.84 51.10
N ARG A 303 4.94 -28.03 49.99
CA ARG A 303 3.48 -28.15 49.81
C ARG A 303 2.55 -27.74 50.98
N GLY A 304 1.60 -26.86 50.69
CA GLY A 304 0.37 -26.72 51.47
C GLY A 304 -0.70 -25.81 50.85
N SER A 305 -1.79 -26.43 50.38
CA SER A 305 -3.18 -25.94 50.32
C SER A 305 -3.52 -24.60 49.62
N PHE A 306 -3.92 -24.77 48.35
CA PHE A 306 -4.96 -24.05 47.63
C PHE A 306 -6.34 -24.23 48.31
N LYS A 307 -7.03 -23.16 48.70
CA LYS A 307 -8.50 -23.00 48.82
C LYS A 307 -8.82 -21.75 49.66
N GLY A 308 -9.04 -20.61 49.01
CA GLY A 308 -9.46 -19.39 49.72
C GLY A 308 -9.60 -18.11 48.90
N GLY A 309 -9.58 -18.16 47.56
CA GLY A 309 -9.54 -16.94 46.74
C GLY A 309 -10.21 -17.03 45.37
N LEU A 310 -11.27 -17.83 45.21
CA LEU A 310 -12.00 -17.97 43.94
C LEU A 310 -13.48 -17.53 44.00
N ALA A 311 -14.02 -17.22 45.19
CA ALA A 311 -15.44 -16.88 45.32
C ALA A 311 -15.78 -15.39 45.14
N ALA A 312 -14.80 -14.48 45.21
CA ALA A 312 -15.03 -13.04 45.07
C ALA A 312 -14.76 -12.48 43.66
N GLY A 313 -14.10 -13.24 42.77
CA GLY A 313 -13.76 -12.79 41.41
C GLY A 313 -14.80 -13.12 40.33
N ILE A 314 -15.75 -14.02 40.61
CA ILE A 314 -16.72 -14.50 39.61
C ILE A 314 -17.99 -13.62 39.56
N ALA A 315 -18.34 -12.91 40.63
CA ALA A 315 -19.51 -12.04 40.65
C ALA A 315 -19.36 -10.76 39.80
N ALA A 316 -18.14 -10.23 39.65
CA ALA A 316 -17.89 -9.03 38.83
C ALA A 316 -17.80 -9.32 37.32
N SER A 317 -17.51 -10.57 36.93
CA SER A 317 -17.32 -10.96 35.52
C SER A 317 -18.63 -11.33 34.82
N VAL A 318 -19.68 -11.71 35.57
CA VAL A 318 -20.99 -12.09 35.01
C VAL A 318 -21.85 -10.87 34.68
N VAL A 319 -21.68 -9.74 35.38
CA VAL A 319 -22.47 -8.52 35.14
C VAL A 319 -22.01 -7.76 33.88
N LEU A 320 -20.73 -7.85 33.50
CA LEU A 320 -20.21 -7.24 32.27
C LEU A 320 -20.31 -8.15 31.04
N GLY A 321 -20.36 -9.49 31.21
CA GLY A 321 -20.60 -10.44 30.11
C GLY A 321 -22.08 -10.60 29.73
N GLY A 322 -23.01 -10.27 30.63
CA GLY A 322 -24.46 -10.45 30.41
C GLY A 322 -25.14 -9.34 29.58
N LEU A 323 -24.57 -8.14 29.51
CA LEU A 323 -25.15 -7.02 28.76
C LEU A 323 -24.84 -7.07 27.24
N GLY A 324 -23.83 -7.82 26.82
CA GLY A 324 -23.48 -8.01 25.40
C GLY A 324 -24.25 -9.12 24.67
N LEU A 325 -24.95 -10.00 25.40
CA LEU A 325 -25.68 -11.14 24.83
C LEU A 325 -27.19 -10.91 24.68
N ILE A 326 -27.75 -9.86 25.28
CA ILE A 326 -29.21 -9.58 25.22
C ILE A 326 -29.59 -8.81 23.94
N VAL A 327 -28.64 -8.27 23.18
CA VAL A 327 -28.92 -7.56 21.90
C VAL A 327 -28.75 -8.47 20.66
N LEU A 328 -28.25 -9.69 20.81
CA LEU A 328 -28.06 -10.64 19.69
C LEU A 328 -29.01 -11.86 19.71
N ALA A 329 -29.95 -11.92 20.65
CA ALA A 329 -30.89 -13.05 20.78
C ALA A 329 -32.29 -12.81 20.16
N ASP A 330 -32.51 -11.70 19.45
CA ASP A 330 -33.83 -11.35 18.89
C ASP A 330 -33.84 -11.20 17.34
N ALA A 331 -32.90 -11.85 16.66
CA ALA A 331 -32.77 -11.77 15.19
C ALA A 331 -32.76 -13.15 14.49
N GLU A 332 -33.18 -14.22 15.16
CA GLU A 332 -33.10 -15.57 14.59
C GLU A 332 -34.32 -16.44 14.90
N GLU A 333 -35.53 -15.92 14.63
CA GLU A 333 -36.71 -16.78 14.57
C GLU A 333 -37.82 -16.22 13.66
N ASP A 334 -37.56 -16.14 12.34
CA ASP A 334 -38.63 -16.41 11.36
C ASP A 334 -38.10 -16.63 9.94
N ARG A 335 -37.79 -17.88 9.57
CA ARG A 335 -37.60 -18.27 8.17
C ARG A 335 -38.20 -19.64 7.84
N ARG A 336 -39.39 -19.53 7.22
CA ARG A 336 -39.97 -20.32 6.08
C ARG A 336 -41.05 -21.36 6.44
N PRO A 337 -41.94 -21.74 5.49
CA PRO A 337 -42.30 -21.12 4.18
C PRO A 337 -43.82 -20.94 4.00
N ARG A 338 -44.26 -19.95 3.21
CA ARG A 338 -45.56 -20.04 2.51
C ARG A 338 -45.47 -19.63 1.05
N LEU A 339 -45.82 -20.60 0.22
CA LEU A 339 -46.14 -20.51 -1.19
C LEU A 339 -47.49 -19.78 -1.40
N SER A 340 -47.65 -19.35 -2.64
CA SER A 340 -48.88 -19.06 -3.38
C SER A 340 -49.62 -17.72 -3.17
N SER A 341 -49.52 -16.91 -4.22
CA SER A 341 -50.63 -16.46 -5.09
C SER A 341 -51.20 -15.04 -4.92
N SER A 342 -51.13 -14.34 -6.06
CA SER A 342 -52.21 -13.60 -6.72
C SER A 342 -52.57 -12.18 -6.29
N THR A 343 -52.71 -11.36 -7.36
CA THR A 343 -53.65 -10.24 -7.58
C THR A 343 -53.29 -8.83 -7.08
N ARG A 344 -52.74 -8.04 -8.02
CA ARG A 344 -53.30 -6.78 -8.56
C ARG A 344 -54.31 -6.01 -7.68
N ALA A 345 -53.98 -4.76 -7.32
CA ALA A 345 -54.82 -3.57 -7.57
C ALA A 345 -54.13 -2.29 -7.10
N SER A 346 -54.16 -1.29 -7.97
CA SER A 346 -53.82 0.10 -7.73
C SER A 346 -54.79 0.76 -6.76
N THR A 347 -54.29 1.57 -5.83
CA THR A 347 -55.05 2.72 -5.31
C THR A 347 -54.11 3.81 -4.83
N SER A 348 -54.19 4.94 -5.51
CA SER A 348 -53.74 6.26 -5.11
C SER A 348 -54.28 6.64 -3.72
N ARG A 349 -53.41 7.15 -2.84
CA ARG A 349 -53.87 7.96 -1.71
C ARG A 349 -52.86 9.04 -1.34
N THR A 350 -53.39 10.25 -1.33
CA THR A 350 -52.74 11.55 -1.18
C THR A 350 -52.62 11.95 0.30
N GLY A 351 -51.47 12.54 0.65
CA GLY A 351 -51.27 13.45 1.80
C GLY A 351 -50.46 12.88 2.98
N PRO A 352 -49.96 13.70 3.93
CA PRO A 352 -49.62 15.13 3.86
C PRO A 352 -48.11 15.40 4.12
N GLN A 353 -47.66 16.57 3.66
CA GLN A 353 -46.31 17.12 3.74
C GLN A 353 -45.92 17.55 5.17
N PRO A 354 -44.70 17.24 5.68
CA PRO A 354 -44.14 17.86 6.88
C PRO A 354 -43.32 19.12 6.53
N PRO A 355 -43.12 20.03 7.51
CA PRO A 355 -42.71 21.41 7.27
C PRO A 355 -41.23 21.58 6.92
N GLU A 356 -40.98 22.61 6.11
CA GLU A 356 -39.67 23.20 5.82
C GLU A 356 -38.87 23.46 7.11
N VAL A 357 -37.66 22.90 7.17
CA VAL A 357 -36.63 23.34 8.11
C VAL A 357 -35.53 24.03 7.33
N SER A 358 -35.38 25.30 7.69
CA SER A 358 -34.37 26.30 7.38
C SER A 358 -33.00 25.78 6.92
N LYS A 359 -32.56 26.33 5.79
CA LYS A 359 -31.16 26.38 5.37
C LYS A 359 -30.37 27.23 6.38
N THR A 360 -29.47 26.61 7.13
CA THR A 360 -28.34 27.29 7.77
C THR A 360 -27.07 26.94 7.01
N ASP A 361 -26.55 27.93 6.30
CA ASP A 361 -25.18 27.97 5.79
C ASP A 361 -24.20 27.67 6.93
N SER A 362 -23.53 26.52 6.86
CA SER A 362 -22.38 26.21 7.70
C SER A 362 -21.16 26.06 6.81
N LYS A 363 -20.21 26.95 7.07
CA LYS A 363 -18.92 27.14 6.41
C LYS A 363 -18.04 25.90 6.50
N ASN A 364 -17.42 25.57 5.37
CA ASN A 364 -16.15 24.87 5.18
C ASN A 364 -15.50 24.30 6.45
N GLU A 365 -15.82 23.04 6.73
CA GLU A 365 -14.99 22.16 7.54
C GLU A 365 -14.11 21.39 6.55
N THR A 366 -12.82 21.75 6.54
CA THR A 366 -11.82 21.19 5.63
C THR A 366 -11.57 19.74 6.02
N ALA A 367 -12.30 18.83 5.39
CA ALA A 367 -12.13 17.40 5.56
C ALA A 367 -10.68 16.99 5.22
N ALA A 368 -10.06 16.24 6.12
CA ALA A 368 -8.72 15.70 5.92
C ALA A 368 -8.75 14.71 4.75
N PRO A 369 -7.78 14.77 3.81
CA PRO A 369 -7.92 14.08 2.54
C PRO A 369 -7.37 12.61 2.60
N PRO A 370 -7.97 11.65 1.87
CA PRO A 370 -7.73 10.18 1.96
C PRO A 370 -6.32 9.69 1.51
N ILE A 371 -5.97 8.39 1.58
CA ILE A 371 -4.62 7.83 1.20
C ILE A 371 -4.11 8.29 -0.16
N ARG A 372 -5.00 8.48 -1.13
CA ARG A 372 -4.59 9.08 -2.40
C ARG A 372 -3.90 10.41 -2.17
N ASP A 373 -4.33 11.17 -1.18
CA ASP A 373 -3.77 12.43 -0.75
C ASP A 373 -2.60 12.28 0.22
N SER A 374 -2.45 11.23 1.03
CA SER A 374 -1.17 10.96 1.73
C SER A 374 -0.07 10.52 0.75
N LEU A 375 -0.40 9.72 -0.26
CA LEU A 375 0.50 9.35 -1.35
C LEU A 375 0.67 10.49 -2.36
N ARG A 376 -0.33 11.35 -2.61
CA ARG A 376 -0.16 12.58 -3.41
C ARG A 376 0.61 13.63 -2.63
N TYR A 377 0.45 13.70 -1.32
CA TYR A 377 1.21 14.58 -0.43
C TYR A 377 2.64 14.07 -0.37
N LEU A 378 2.86 12.78 -0.14
CA LEU A 378 4.18 12.17 -0.27
C LEU A 378 4.71 12.38 -1.69
N LYS A 379 3.92 12.19 -2.75
CA LYS A 379 4.32 12.52 -4.12
C LYS A 379 4.59 14.01 -4.32
N ALA A 380 3.93 14.93 -3.62
CA ALA A 380 4.11 16.38 -3.72
C ALA A 380 5.35 16.84 -2.95
N VAL A 381 5.56 16.29 -1.76
CA VAL A 381 6.77 16.41 -0.94
C VAL A 381 7.96 15.85 -1.73
N LEU A 382 7.81 14.66 -2.31
CA LEU A 382 8.82 14.04 -3.16
C LEU A 382 8.96 14.72 -4.54
N ALA A 383 7.93 15.41 -5.05
CA ALA A 383 8.05 16.20 -6.28
C ALA A 383 8.73 17.56 -6.04
N GLY A 384 9.11 17.88 -4.79
CA GLY A 384 9.85 19.10 -4.48
C GLY A 384 9.01 20.37 -4.61
N GLY A 385 7.83 20.38 -4.00
CA GLY A 385 6.87 21.50 -4.03
C GLY A 385 7.45 22.86 -3.63
N GLY A 386 8.06 23.58 -4.58
CA GLY A 386 7.94 25.01 -4.74
C GLY A 386 6.85 25.27 -5.78
N ALA A 387 5.81 26.00 -5.41
CA ALA A 387 4.69 26.34 -6.29
C ALA A 387 5.16 27.19 -7.48
N ALA A 388 5.51 26.52 -8.59
CA ALA A 388 5.74 27.15 -9.88
C ALA A 388 4.52 26.91 -10.78
N SER A 389 3.86 28.02 -11.11
CA SER A 389 2.75 28.16 -12.05
C SER A 389 2.99 27.35 -13.33
N GLN A 390 2.17 26.31 -13.56
CA GLN A 390 2.13 25.61 -14.83
C GLN A 390 1.39 26.46 -15.87
N SER A 391 2.15 27.06 -16.78
CA SER A 391 1.62 27.58 -18.04
C SER A 391 1.05 26.42 -18.86
N LYS A 392 -0.26 26.48 -19.17
CA LYS A 392 -0.93 25.59 -20.12
C LYS A 392 -0.24 25.66 -21.49
N GLY A 393 0.55 24.65 -21.81
CA GLY A 393 0.92 24.31 -23.19
C GLY A 393 -0.12 23.34 -23.78
N PRO A 394 -0.43 23.43 -25.08
CA PRO A 394 -1.46 22.60 -25.70
C PRO A 394 -0.96 21.16 -25.83
N VAL A 395 -1.65 20.23 -25.16
CA VAL A 395 -1.45 18.80 -25.34
C VAL A 395 -2.01 18.42 -26.71
N THR A 396 -1.13 18.03 -27.63
CA THR A 396 -1.52 17.43 -28.90
C THR A 396 -2.09 16.05 -28.63
N SER A 397 -3.41 15.92 -28.73
CA SER A 397 -4.10 14.64 -28.81
C SER A 397 -3.53 13.84 -29.98
N GLY A 398 -2.76 12.81 -29.68
CA GLY A 398 -2.37 11.79 -30.65
C GLY A 398 -3.64 11.09 -31.12
N SER A 399 -4.17 11.55 -32.25
CA SER A 399 -5.18 10.84 -33.01
C SER A 399 -4.63 9.45 -33.31
N MET A 400 -5.29 8.40 -32.79
CA MET A 400 -5.18 7.07 -33.38
C MET A 400 -5.54 7.23 -34.85
N ALA A 401 -4.52 7.32 -35.69
CA ALA A 401 -4.68 7.31 -37.12
C ALA A 401 -5.43 6.02 -37.43
N LYS A 402 -6.65 6.21 -37.90
CA LYS A 402 -7.58 5.23 -38.46
C LYS A 402 -6.84 4.44 -39.54
N ARG A 403 -6.04 3.45 -39.13
CA ARG A 403 -5.31 2.57 -40.02
C ARG A 403 -6.38 1.68 -40.60
N SER A 404 -6.91 2.15 -41.73
CA SER A 404 -7.83 1.42 -42.56
C SER A 404 -7.10 0.15 -42.97
N GLN A 405 -7.27 -0.92 -42.19
CA GLN A 405 -6.88 -2.25 -42.61
C GLN A 405 -7.51 -2.44 -43.98
N ALA A 406 -6.71 -2.84 -44.96
CA ALA A 406 -7.22 -3.25 -46.25
C ALA A 406 -8.15 -4.44 -45.98
N ILE A 407 -9.45 -4.17 -45.90
CA ILE A 407 -10.49 -5.16 -45.66
C ILE A 407 -10.40 -6.11 -46.85
N LEU A 408 -9.67 -7.21 -46.67
CA LEU A 408 -9.70 -8.32 -47.60
C LEU A 408 -11.17 -8.74 -47.67
N PRO A 409 -11.82 -8.65 -48.85
CA PRO A 409 -13.26 -8.78 -48.97
C PRO A 409 -13.72 -10.05 -48.27
N ILE A 410 -14.64 -9.91 -47.33
CA ILE A 410 -15.19 -11.03 -46.56
C ILE A 410 -15.87 -11.95 -47.57
N PRO A 411 -15.44 -13.21 -47.71
CA PRO A 411 -16.11 -14.17 -48.58
C PRO A 411 -17.57 -14.29 -48.15
N PRO A 412 -18.53 -14.16 -49.07
CA PRO A 412 -19.93 -14.35 -48.74
C PRO A 412 -20.12 -15.78 -48.18
N ASN A 413 -20.82 -15.90 -47.05
CA ASN A 413 -21.19 -17.15 -46.35
C ASN A 413 -20.15 -17.80 -45.41
N MET A 414 -19.18 -17.07 -44.86
CA MET A 414 -18.37 -17.61 -43.74
C MET A 414 -19.19 -17.72 -42.45
N SER A 415 -19.01 -18.81 -41.70
CA SER A 415 -19.61 -18.93 -40.37
C SER A 415 -18.93 -17.97 -39.40
N LYS A 416 -19.61 -17.57 -38.30
CA LYS A 416 -19.00 -16.74 -37.24
C LYS A 416 -17.73 -17.37 -36.66
N LYS A 417 -17.70 -18.71 -36.56
CA LYS A 417 -16.52 -19.46 -36.14
C LYS A 417 -15.33 -19.25 -37.09
N ASP A 418 -15.58 -19.33 -38.40
CA ASP A 418 -14.52 -19.14 -39.41
C ASP A 418 -14.05 -17.69 -39.45
N LEU A 419 -14.96 -16.73 -39.28
CA LEU A 419 -14.63 -15.31 -39.19
C LEU A 419 -13.75 -15.03 -37.97
N ARG A 420 -14.12 -15.56 -36.80
CA ARG A 420 -13.33 -15.41 -35.58
C ARG A 420 -11.93 -16.03 -35.73
N GLU A 421 -11.84 -17.23 -36.31
CA GLU A 421 -10.55 -17.90 -36.53
C GLU A 421 -9.67 -17.11 -37.49
N ARG A 422 -10.26 -16.53 -38.54
CA ARG A 422 -9.56 -15.65 -39.46
C ARG A 422 -9.04 -14.38 -38.76
N GLU A 423 -9.88 -13.71 -37.99
CA GLU A 423 -9.48 -12.53 -37.20
C GLU A 423 -8.37 -12.87 -36.21
N ARG A 424 -8.46 -14.03 -35.53
CA ARG A 424 -7.41 -14.55 -34.64
C ARG A 424 -6.05 -14.63 -35.34
N VAL A 425 -6.01 -15.23 -36.53
CA VAL A 425 -4.75 -15.41 -37.29
C VAL A 425 -4.18 -14.07 -37.76
N ILE A 426 -5.04 -13.15 -38.21
CA ILE A 426 -4.61 -11.80 -38.61
C ILE A 426 -4.05 -11.06 -37.39
N PHE A 427 -4.76 -11.10 -36.26
CA PHE A 427 -4.36 -10.44 -35.03
C PHE A 427 -3.03 -10.99 -34.49
N GLU A 428 -2.86 -12.32 -34.47
CA GLU A 428 -1.62 -12.98 -34.06
C GLU A 428 -0.43 -12.54 -34.92
N HIS A 429 -0.62 -12.41 -36.24
CA HIS A 429 0.43 -11.96 -37.15
C HIS A 429 0.81 -10.49 -36.93
N ASP A 430 -0.17 -9.63 -36.64
CA ASP A 430 0.03 -8.19 -36.54
C ASP A 430 0.59 -7.75 -35.17
N HIS A 431 0.51 -8.60 -34.15
CA HIS A 431 0.87 -8.29 -32.77
C HIS A 431 1.88 -9.26 -32.12
N PRO A 432 3.08 -9.46 -32.71
CA PRO A 432 4.08 -10.40 -32.19
C PRO A 432 4.61 -10.01 -30.79
N GLU A 433 4.56 -8.72 -30.43
CA GLU A 433 5.05 -8.19 -29.15
C GLU A 433 4.31 -8.74 -27.93
N ILE A 434 3.01 -9.00 -28.05
CA ILE A 434 2.17 -9.52 -26.96
C ILE A 434 2.00 -11.05 -27.00
N GLN A 435 2.53 -11.74 -28.02
CA GLN A 435 2.40 -13.20 -28.18
C GLN A 435 2.91 -13.96 -26.94
N LYS A 436 4.02 -13.50 -26.35
CA LYS A 436 4.57 -14.11 -25.13
C LYS A 436 3.63 -13.97 -23.94
N LEU A 437 3.02 -12.79 -23.75
CA LEU A 437 2.05 -12.54 -22.67
C LEU A 437 0.79 -13.37 -22.87
N PHE A 438 0.31 -13.44 -24.10
CA PHE A 438 -0.83 -14.27 -24.49
C PHE A 438 -0.58 -15.75 -24.17
N SER A 439 0.57 -16.31 -24.56
CA SER A 439 0.89 -17.73 -24.31
C SER A 439 0.90 -18.08 -22.81
N LEU A 440 1.40 -17.18 -21.95
CA LEU A 440 1.37 -17.38 -20.50
C LEU A 440 -0.06 -17.44 -19.95
N LEU A 441 -0.95 -16.57 -20.43
CA LEU A 441 -2.35 -16.55 -19.98
C LEU A 441 -3.20 -17.68 -20.57
N LYS A 442 -2.84 -18.16 -21.76
CA LYS A 442 -3.55 -19.23 -22.45
C LYS A 442 -3.45 -20.55 -21.69
N ASP A 443 -2.24 -20.89 -21.26
CA ASP A 443 -1.90 -22.17 -20.65
C ASP A 443 -1.91 -22.13 -19.11
N GLY A 444 -1.84 -20.93 -18.52
CA GLY A 444 -1.71 -20.75 -17.08
C GLY A 444 -3.03 -20.61 -16.31
N SER A 445 -2.94 -20.76 -14.98
CA SER A 445 -4.09 -20.52 -14.09
C SER A 445 -4.25 -19.04 -13.76
N LEU A 446 -5.48 -18.58 -13.48
CA LEU A 446 -5.74 -17.20 -13.07
C LEU A 446 -4.84 -16.79 -11.89
N ARG A 447 -4.69 -17.65 -10.88
CA ARG A 447 -3.84 -17.37 -9.70
C ARG A 447 -2.38 -17.08 -10.04
N GLN A 448 -1.85 -17.65 -11.13
CA GLN A 448 -0.45 -17.45 -11.52
C GLN A 448 -0.23 -16.15 -12.31
N HIS A 449 -1.26 -15.68 -13.01
CA HIS A 449 -1.12 -14.59 -13.99
C HIS A 449 -2.16 -13.48 -13.81
N GLU A 450 -2.82 -13.41 -12.64
CA GLU A 450 -3.80 -12.38 -12.32
C GLU A 450 -3.21 -10.99 -12.46
N SER A 451 -1.99 -10.76 -11.96
CA SER A 451 -1.30 -9.47 -12.07
C SER A 451 -1.02 -9.07 -13.52
N LEU A 452 -0.72 -10.04 -14.39
CA LEU A 452 -0.49 -9.80 -15.81
C LEU A 452 -1.82 -9.45 -16.51
N LEU A 453 -2.87 -10.21 -16.23
CA LEU A 453 -4.20 -9.96 -16.79
C LEU A 453 -4.78 -8.61 -16.33
N GLN A 454 -4.57 -8.25 -15.05
CA GLN A 454 -4.99 -6.97 -14.47
C GLN A 454 -4.13 -5.78 -14.92
N GLY A 455 -3.14 -5.97 -15.79
CA GLY A 455 -2.27 -4.91 -16.28
C GLY A 455 -1.31 -4.35 -15.22
N GLU A 456 -0.97 -5.13 -14.20
CA GLU A 456 0.06 -4.78 -13.22
C GLU A 456 1.47 -5.15 -13.72
N SER A 457 1.55 -5.91 -14.81
CA SER A 457 2.83 -6.19 -15.46
C SER A 457 3.34 -4.97 -16.22
N GLY A 458 4.64 -4.68 -16.10
CA GLY A 458 5.26 -3.61 -16.88
C GLY A 458 5.31 -3.85 -18.39
N ALA A 459 4.98 -5.05 -18.86
CA ALA A 459 4.96 -5.39 -20.28
C ALA A 459 3.64 -5.01 -20.96
N ALA A 460 2.54 -4.94 -20.20
CA ALA A 460 1.22 -4.53 -20.68
C ALA A 460 0.47 -3.84 -19.53
N PRO A 461 0.83 -2.59 -19.17
CA PRO A 461 0.22 -1.90 -18.05
C PRO A 461 -1.23 -1.53 -18.31
N VAL A 462 -2.05 -1.38 -17.27
CA VAL A 462 -3.48 -1.00 -17.40
C VAL A 462 -3.64 0.24 -18.28
N GLY A 463 -4.52 0.13 -19.28
CA GLY A 463 -4.85 1.22 -20.20
C GLY A 463 -3.81 1.48 -21.29
N SER A 464 -2.72 0.71 -21.33
CA SER A 464 -1.80 0.69 -22.47
C SER A 464 -2.42 0.03 -23.69
N THR A 465 -1.87 0.35 -24.87
CA THR A 465 -2.26 -0.27 -26.14
C THR A 465 -2.00 -1.78 -26.11
N GLU A 466 -0.91 -2.21 -25.49
CA GLU A 466 -0.49 -3.60 -25.39
C GLU A 466 -1.46 -4.39 -24.50
N HIS A 467 -1.94 -3.79 -23.41
CA HIS A 467 -2.94 -4.41 -22.53
C HIS A 467 -4.30 -4.55 -23.22
N GLN A 468 -4.73 -3.52 -23.94
CA GLN A 468 -5.96 -3.58 -24.75
C GLN A 468 -5.85 -4.66 -25.84
N GLN A 469 -4.74 -4.71 -26.58
CA GLN A 469 -4.50 -5.74 -27.59
C GLN A 469 -4.46 -7.15 -26.98
N LEU A 470 -3.88 -7.30 -25.79
CA LEU A 470 -3.89 -8.58 -25.06
C LEU A 470 -5.32 -9.02 -24.72
N LEU A 471 -6.15 -8.11 -24.19
CA LEU A 471 -7.56 -8.40 -23.88
C LEU A 471 -8.36 -8.74 -25.15
N HIS A 472 -8.12 -8.04 -26.26
CA HIS A 472 -8.70 -8.33 -27.57
C HIS A 472 -8.33 -9.76 -28.02
N TRP A 473 -7.04 -10.13 -27.97
CA TRP A 473 -6.59 -11.46 -28.36
C TRP A 473 -7.19 -12.55 -27.46
N LEU A 474 -7.28 -12.33 -26.15
CA LEU A 474 -7.90 -13.29 -25.23
C LEU A 474 -9.41 -13.50 -25.49
N LEU A 475 -10.11 -12.55 -26.10
CA LEU A 475 -11.49 -12.75 -26.56
C LEU A 475 -11.56 -13.61 -27.83
N LEU A 476 -10.65 -13.36 -28.79
CA LEU A 476 -10.54 -14.14 -30.02
C LEU A 476 -10.05 -15.58 -29.77
N ASP A 477 -9.19 -15.79 -28.78
CA ASP A 477 -8.60 -17.09 -28.48
C ASP A 477 -8.49 -17.36 -26.97
N PRO A 478 -9.59 -17.71 -26.31
CA PRO A 478 -9.72 -17.64 -24.87
C PRO A 478 -8.99 -18.73 -24.10
N PRO A 479 -8.53 -18.43 -22.88
CA PRO A 479 -7.93 -19.40 -21.97
C PRO A 479 -8.81 -20.63 -21.72
N GLU A 480 -8.17 -21.77 -21.43
CA GLU A 480 -8.89 -23.01 -21.11
C GLU A 480 -9.66 -22.93 -19.79
N GLN A 481 -9.17 -22.11 -18.85
CA GLN A 481 -9.75 -21.94 -17.52
C GLN A 481 -10.90 -20.91 -17.54
N ALA A 482 -12.07 -21.32 -17.04
CA ALA A 482 -13.29 -20.50 -17.02
C ALA A 482 -13.12 -19.19 -16.24
N ASP A 483 -12.44 -19.24 -15.09
CA ASP A 483 -12.23 -18.05 -14.25
C ASP A 483 -11.36 -17.00 -14.97
N THR A 484 -10.34 -17.44 -15.72
CA THR A 484 -9.49 -16.55 -16.52
C THR A 484 -10.28 -15.93 -17.68
N ARG A 485 -11.12 -16.71 -18.37
CA ARG A 485 -12.00 -16.19 -19.44
C ARG A 485 -12.96 -15.12 -18.92
N LEU A 486 -13.63 -15.39 -17.80
CA LEU A 486 -14.59 -14.46 -17.22
C LEU A 486 -13.90 -13.15 -16.80
N THR A 487 -12.72 -13.25 -16.19
CA THR A 487 -11.94 -12.08 -15.77
C THR A 487 -11.46 -11.27 -16.97
N ALA A 488 -10.91 -11.92 -17.99
CA ALA A 488 -10.49 -11.26 -19.23
C ALA A 488 -11.66 -10.55 -19.92
N THR A 489 -12.83 -11.19 -19.99
CA THR A 489 -14.04 -10.62 -20.61
C THR A 489 -14.52 -9.38 -19.84
N LYS A 490 -14.51 -9.41 -18.49
CA LYS A 490 -14.86 -8.25 -17.66
C LYS A 490 -13.88 -7.09 -17.81
N LEU A 491 -12.58 -7.40 -17.89
CA LEU A 491 -11.55 -6.38 -18.09
C LEU A 491 -11.67 -5.75 -19.49
N ALA A 492 -11.97 -6.54 -20.51
CA ALA A 492 -12.23 -6.03 -21.86
C ALA A 492 -13.39 -5.02 -21.86
N MET A 493 -14.49 -5.29 -21.16
CA MET A 493 -15.59 -4.31 -21.02
C MET A 493 -15.17 -2.99 -20.36
N ARG A 494 -14.21 -3.05 -19.43
CA ARG A 494 -13.75 -1.89 -18.68
C ARG A 494 -12.72 -1.07 -19.47
N ASP A 495 -11.83 -1.76 -20.16
CA ASP A 495 -10.59 -1.17 -20.69
C ASP A 495 -10.60 -0.98 -22.21
N LEU A 496 -11.47 -1.69 -22.96
CA LEU A 496 -11.67 -1.49 -24.40
C LEU A 496 -12.79 -0.47 -24.68
N PRO A 497 -12.74 0.23 -25.83
CA PRO A 497 -13.86 1.02 -26.31
C PRO A 497 -15.15 0.18 -26.40
N VAL A 498 -16.29 0.79 -26.06
CA VAL A 498 -17.59 0.11 -26.06
C VAL A 498 -17.95 -0.42 -27.46
N GLU A 499 -17.66 0.34 -28.51
CA GLU A 499 -17.90 -0.07 -29.91
C GLU A 499 -17.11 -1.32 -30.29
N GLU A 500 -15.84 -1.39 -29.87
CA GLU A 500 -14.96 -2.53 -30.11
C GLU A 500 -15.42 -3.75 -29.31
N THR A 501 -15.74 -3.57 -28.03
CA THR A 501 -16.24 -4.64 -27.15
C THR A 501 -17.51 -5.28 -27.71
N VAL A 502 -18.49 -4.48 -28.15
CA VAL A 502 -19.75 -4.98 -28.72
C VAL A 502 -19.49 -5.75 -30.01
N SER A 503 -18.58 -5.26 -30.85
CA SER A 503 -18.21 -5.92 -32.11
C SER A 503 -17.52 -7.27 -31.86
N LEU A 504 -16.61 -7.31 -30.88
CA LEU A 504 -15.96 -8.55 -30.44
C LEU A 504 -16.94 -9.56 -29.85
N PHE A 505 -17.89 -9.09 -29.04
CA PHE A 505 -18.92 -9.96 -28.47
C PHE A 505 -19.81 -10.57 -29.56
N ASP A 506 -20.24 -9.78 -30.55
CA ASP A 506 -21.03 -10.30 -31.67
C ASP A 506 -20.25 -11.32 -32.51
N LEU A 507 -18.96 -11.06 -32.77
CA LEU A 507 -18.09 -11.99 -33.49
C LEU A 507 -17.87 -13.30 -32.71
N CYS A 508 -17.60 -13.20 -31.41
CA CYS A 508 -17.22 -14.34 -30.57
C CYS A 508 -18.40 -15.13 -30.00
N PHE A 509 -19.63 -14.61 -30.10
CA PHE A 509 -20.85 -15.27 -29.62
C PHE A 509 -21.53 -16.11 -30.71
N TYR A 510 -21.43 -17.43 -30.57
CA TYR A 510 -22.13 -18.43 -31.38
C TYR A 510 -22.28 -19.73 -30.57
N PRO A 511 -23.23 -20.62 -30.92
CA PRO A 511 -23.43 -21.88 -30.21
C PRO A 511 -22.17 -22.74 -30.20
N GLY A 512 -21.71 -23.13 -29.01
CA GLY A 512 -20.48 -23.90 -28.82
C GLY A 512 -19.20 -23.06 -28.85
N SER A 513 -19.31 -21.74 -28.75
CA SER A 513 -18.13 -20.88 -28.55
C SER A 513 -17.52 -21.12 -27.16
N PRO A 514 -16.18 -21.17 -27.03
CA PRO A 514 -15.53 -21.32 -25.72
C PRO A 514 -15.78 -20.17 -24.72
N ASN A 515 -16.19 -18.98 -25.21
CA ASN A 515 -16.53 -17.81 -24.39
C ASN A 515 -18.05 -17.57 -24.27
N GLU A 516 -18.88 -18.52 -24.73
CA GLU A 516 -20.33 -18.28 -24.87
C GLU A 516 -20.99 -17.84 -23.56
N ILE A 517 -20.62 -18.51 -22.45
CA ILE A 517 -21.21 -18.26 -21.13
C ILE A 517 -20.76 -16.90 -20.60
N GLU A 518 -19.46 -16.63 -20.67
CA GLU A 518 -18.83 -15.43 -20.13
C GLU A 518 -19.29 -14.18 -20.90
N ILE A 519 -19.34 -14.25 -22.25
CA ILE A 519 -19.86 -13.16 -23.09
C ILE A 519 -21.34 -12.89 -22.81
N ARG A 520 -22.17 -13.94 -22.63
CA ARG A 520 -23.60 -13.75 -22.29
C ARG A 520 -23.78 -13.01 -20.97
N GLN A 521 -23.06 -13.42 -19.92
CA GLN A 521 -23.09 -12.77 -18.61
C GLN A 521 -22.63 -11.31 -18.71
N CYS A 522 -21.51 -11.09 -19.39
CA CYS A 522 -20.90 -9.78 -19.56
C CYS A 522 -21.76 -8.84 -20.43
N ALA A 523 -22.45 -9.35 -21.44
CA ALA A 523 -23.38 -8.58 -22.25
C ALA A 523 -24.57 -8.06 -21.43
N GLY A 524 -25.10 -8.87 -20.50
CA GLY A 524 -26.13 -8.44 -19.55
C GLY A 524 -25.63 -7.32 -18.65
N LEU A 525 -24.43 -7.48 -18.06
CA LEU A 525 -23.82 -6.44 -17.24
C LEU A 525 -23.56 -5.14 -18.02
N LEU A 526 -23.12 -5.23 -19.27
CA LEU A 526 -22.84 -4.06 -20.10
C LEU A 526 -24.13 -3.27 -20.41
N LEU A 527 -25.26 -3.97 -20.61
CA LEU A 527 -26.57 -3.34 -20.79
C LEU A 527 -27.04 -2.58 -19.54
N ASP A 528 -26.74 -3.12 -18.35
CA ASP A 528 -27.16 -2.53 -17.08
C ASP A 528 -26.30 -1.32 -16.69
N VAL A 529 -25.00 -1.34 -17.01
CA VAL A 529 -24.03 -0.33 -16.55
C VAL A 529 -23.84 0.82 -17.54
N SER A 530 -23.97 0.58 -18.85
CA SER A 530 -23.61 1.58 -19.86
C SER A 530 -24.81 2.38 -20.37
N GLU A 531 -24.83 3.69 -20.08
CA GLU A 531 -25.85 4.62 -20.57
C GLU A 531 -25.63 5.02 -22.04
N GLU A 532 -24.38 4.98 -22.51
CA GLU A 532 -23.95 5.53 -23.81
C GLU A 532 -24.17 4.59 -25.02
N LEU A 533 -24.77 3.42 -24.80
CA LEU A 533 -25.00 2.45 -25.88
C LEU A 533 -26.00 2.96 -26.91
N THR A 534 -25.61 2.92 -28.18
CA THR A 534 -26.50 3.16 -29.33
C THR A 534 -27.62 2.11 -29.39
N SER A 535 -28.73 2.44 -30.07
CA SER A 535 -29.87 1.51 -30.22
C SER A 535 -29.47 0.19 -30.88
N GLU A 536 -28.55 0.23 -31.85
CA GLU A 536 -28.04 -0.96 -32.52
C GLU A 536 -27.19 -1.83 -31.57
N GLN A 537 -26.28 -1.21 -30.81
CA GLN A 537 -25.45 -1.92 -29.83
C GLN A 537 -26.31 -2.56 -28.73
N ARG A 538 -27.32 -1.85 -28.22
CA ARG A 538 -28.28 -2.40 -27.24
C ARG A 538 -29.03 -3.61 -27.82
N ALA A 539 -29.47 -3.54 -29.08
CA ALA A 539 -30.15 -4.65 -29.73
C ALA A 539 -29.25 -5.89 -29.86
N LYS A 540 -27.98 -5.70 -30.26
CA LYS A 540 -26.97 -6.77 -30.34
C LYS A 540 -26.72 -7.43 -28.97
N LEU A 541 -26.41 -6.62 -27.95
CA LEU A 541 -26.17 -7.13 -26.60
C LEU A 541 -27.38 -7.84 -26.00
N LYS A 542 -28.60 -7.32 -26.25
CA LYS A 542 -29.83 -7.94 -25.78
C LYS A 542 -30.05 -9.31 -26.41
N ALA A 543 -29.85 -9.43 -27.73
CA ALA A 543 -29.92 -10.70 -28.43
C ALA A 543 -28.91 -11.73 -27.88
N ILE A 544 -27.70 -11.29 -27.54
CA ILE A 544 -26.68 -12.13 -26.90
C ILE A 544 -27.14 -12.59 -25.50
N SER A 545 -27.61 -11.65 -24.66
CA SER A 545 -28.01 -11.94 -23.28
C SER A 545 -29.23 -12.85 -23.15
N GLU A 546 -30.17 -12.76 -24.11
CA GLU A 546 -31.45 -13.51 -24.09
C GLU A 546 -31.36 -14.86 -24.81
N SER A 547 -30.26 -15.13 -25.52
CA SER A 547 -30.05 -16.39 -26.23
C SER A 547 -29.99 -17.56 -25.23
N LYS A 548 -30.96 -18.48 -25.33
CA LYS A 548 -30.99 -19.71 -24.53
C LYS A 548 -29.90 -20.67 -25.02
N THR A 549 -29.19 -21.27 -24.07
CA THR A 549 -28.18 -22.32 -24.30
C THR A 549 -28.85 -23.67 -24.45
#